data_AF-A0A833HJJ0-F1
#
_entry.id   AF-A0A833HJJ0-F1
#
_cell.length_a   1.000
_cell.length_b   1.000
_cell.length_c   1.000
_cell.angle_alpha   90.00
_cell.angle_beta   90.00
_cell.angle_gamma   90.00
#
_symmetry.space_group_name_H-M   'P 1'
#
loop_
_entity.id
_entity.type
_entity.pdbx_description
1 polymer ?
#
loop_
_entity_poly.entity_id
_entity_poly.type
_entity_poly.pdbx_seq_one_letter_code
_entity_poly.pdbx_strand_id
1 'polypeptide(L)'
;MDLRTQLARRSRDARWVAAALALGLILATVVYALVQRGSRLPAALVTNRVLLFALWYANVVLILVILFVLARNLIKLWLERRTGALGARFKTKLVATYIGLSLVPVLALFFFASQLLRGAIDRWFSASLAEVLAQGDAVSHALQDTIETRNWRDAARLALELQGHDLADPSARAAAARRLGRGREETGADLVALFDGDDFVQAVLDPRSGIADLPELGRALP
;
A
#
# COMPACT_ATOMS: atom_id res chain seq x y z
N MET A 1 38.87 -55.14 -25.69
CA MET A 1 37.54 -54.60 -25.37
C MET A 1 37.67 -53.76 -24.12
N ASP A 2 37.56 -52.44 -24.27
CA ASP A 2 38.27 -51.48 -23.43
C ASP A 2 37.38 -50.88 -22.31
N LEU A 3 37.65 -51.27 -21.07
CA LEU A 3 36.98 -50.84 -19.82
C LEU A 3 37.01 -49.30 -19.63
N ARG A 4 37.97 -48.62 -20.28
CA ARG A 4 38.12 -47.16 -20.23
C ARG A 4 36.95 -46.41 -20.86
N THR A 5 36.28 -47.00 -21.85
CA THR A 5 35.14 -46.36 -22.53
C THR A 5 33.83 -46.43 -21.72
N GLN A 6 33.69 -47.39 -20.80
CA GLN A 6 32.50 -47.48 -19.93
C GLN A 6 32.54 -46.49 -18.76
N LEU A 7 33.72 -46.15 -18.25
CA LEU A 7 33.87 -45.23 -17.12
C LEU A 7 33.63 -43.76 -17.51
N ALA A 8 33.94 -43.37 -18.76
CA ALA A 8 33.73 -42.00 -19.24
C ALA A 8 32.25 -41.61 -19.34
N ARG A 9 31.34 -42.56 -19.62
CA ARG A 9 29.88 -42.31 -19.63
C ARG A 9 29.32 -42.12 -18.22
N ARG A 10 29.78 -42.90 -17.24
CA ARG A 10 29.32 -42.86 -15.84
C ARG A 10 29.64 -41.55 -15.12
N SER A 11 30.73 -40.87 -15.47
CA SER A 11 31.15 -39.60 -14.87
C SER A 11 30.26 -38.40 -15.27
N ARG A 12 29.59 -38.46 -16.43
CA ARG A 12 28.63 -37.44 -16.86
C ARG A 12 27.32 -37.59 -16.09
N ASP A 13 26.86 -38.82 -15.92
CA ASP A 13 25.68 -39.15 -15.10
C ASP A 13 25.88 -38.77 -13.62
N ALA A 14 27.09 -38.92 -13.09
CA ALA A 14 27.42 -38.55 -11.71
C ALA A 14 27.23 -37.04 -11.42
N ARG A 15 27.49 -36.16 -12.39
CA ARG A 15 27.31 -34.69 -12.21
C ARG A 15 25.84 -34.30 -12.20
N TRP A 16 25.02 -35.01 -12.96
CA TRP A 16 23.56 -34.83 -12.96
C TRP A 16 22.92 -35.34 -11.68
N VAL A 17 23.40 -36.48 -11.19
CA VAL A 17 23.02 -37.00 -9.87
C VAL A 17 23.43 -36.02 -8.78
N ALA A 18 24.65 -35.45 -8.84
CA ALA A 18 25.11 -34.45 -7.88
C ALA A 18 24.31 -33.15 -7.92
N ALA A 19 23.96 -32.63 -9.10
CA ALA A 19 23.13 -31.43 -9.24
C ALA A 19 21.69 -31.66 -8.75
N ALA A 20 21.12 -32.84 -9.02
CA ALA A 20 19.82 -33.24 -8.49
C ALA A 20 19.84 -33.39 -6.96
N LEU A 21 20.90 -33.96 -6.39
CA LEU A 21 21.10 -34.06 -4.95
C LEU A 21 21.27 -32.69 -4.30
N ALA A 22 22.10 -31.82 -4.86
CA ALA A 22 22.33 -30.48 -4.34
C ALA A 22 21.05 -29.64 -4.36
N LEU A 23 20.28 -29.69 -5.45
CA LEU A 23 19.00 -28.98 -5.53
C LEU A 23 17.95 -29.59 -4.60
N GLY A 24 17.89 -30.92 -4.48
CA GLY A 24 17.02 -31.61 -3.51
C GLY A 24 17.35 -31.20 -2.07
N LEU A 25 18.63 -31.05 -1.74
CA LEU A 25 19.08 -30.59 -0.43
C LEU A 25 18.70 -29.12 -0.17
N ILE A 26 18.86 -28.24 -1.16
CA ILE A 26 18.42 -26.84 -1.07
C ILE A 26 16.90 -26.77 -0.88
N LEU A 27 16.14 -27.56 -1.66
CA LEU A 27 14.69 -27.63 -1.57
C LEU A 27 14.24 -28.10 -0.18
N ALA A 28 14.86 -29.16 0.34
CA ALA A 28 14.58 -29.68 1.67
C ALA A 28 14.90 -28.66 2.77
N THR A 29 16.03 -27.94 2.65
CA THR A 29 16.44 -26.90 3.60
C THR A 29 15.48 -25.71 3.59
N VAL A 30 15.05 -25.28 2.41
CA VAL A 30 14.07 -24.20 2.24
C VAL A 30 12.72 -24.62 2.83
N VAL A 31 12.21 -25.80 2.48
CA VAL A 31 10.94 -26.33 3.04
C VAL A 31 11.01 -26.42 4.57
N TYR A 32 12.10 -26.95 5.13
CA TYR A 32 12.29 -27.06 6.57
C TYR A 32 12.30 -25.70 7.27
N ALA A 33 13.05 -24.73 6.74
CA ALA A 33 13.13 -23.38 7.31
C ALA A 33 11.77 -22.65 7.28
N LEU A 34 10.96 -22.92 6.26
CA LEU A 34 9.65 -22.30 6.07
C LEU A 34 8.59 -22.90 7.00
N VAL A 35 8.58 -24.23 7.17
CA VAL A 35 7.72 -24.91 8.15
C VAL A 35 8.00 -24.42 9.57
N GLN A 36 9.28 -24.24 9.92
CA GLN A 36 9.66 -23.79 11.26
C GLN A 36 9.26 -22.34 11.57
N ARG A 37 9.11 -21.48 10.55
CA ARG A 37 8.60 -20.12 10.71
C ARG A 37 7.07 -20.09 10.86
N GLY A 38 6.36 -21.04 10.24
CA GLY A 38 4.90 -21.14 10.34
C GLY A 38 4.41 -21.67 11.69
N SER A 39 5.17 -22.56 12.34
CA SER A 39 4.81 -23.18 13.62
C SER A 39 4.95 -22.26 14.85
N ARG A 40 5.46 -21.03 14.68
CA ARG A 40 5.57 -20.02 15.76
C ARG A 40 4.36 -19.07 15.85
N LEU A 41 3.31 -19.29 15.07
CA LEU A 41 2.14 -18.39 15.02
C LEU A 41 1.00 -18.88 15.93
N PRO A 42 0.32 -17.99 16.69
CA PRO A 42 -0.74 -18.35 17.63
C PRO A 42 -2.03 -18.84 16.93
N ALA A 43 -2.72 -19.78 17.57
CA ALA A 43 -3.86 -20.54 17.03
C ALA A 43 -5.09 -19.72 16.61
N ALA A 44 -5.21 -18.46 17.07
CA ALA A 44 -6.38 -17.60 16.82
C ALA A 44 -6.42 -16.95 15.41
N LEU A 45 -5.30 -16.91 14.68
CA LEU A 45 -5.23 -16.34 13.32
C LEU A 45 -5.25 -17.41 12.21
N VAL A 46 -5.51 -18.66 12.56
CA VAL A 46 -5.13 -19.83 11.77
C VAL A 46 -5.94 -19.98 10.47
N THR A 47 -7.25 -19.74 10.45
CA THR A 47 -8.07 -20.24 9.32
C THR A 47 -7.74 -19.58 7.96
N ASN A 48 -7.65 -18.25 7.88
CA ASN A 48 -7.37 -17.57 6.61
C ASN A 48 -5.87 -17.46 6.32
N ARG A 49 -5.05 -17.16 7.35
CA ARG A 49 -3.60 -17.00 7.18
C ARG A 49 -2.89 -18.31 6.94
N VAL A 50 -3.32 -19.44 7.53
CA VAL A 50 -2.70 -20.75 7.28
C VAL A 50 -3.06 -21.29 5.91
N LEU A 51 -4.27 -21.04 5.39
CA LEU A 51 -4.63 -21.43 4.02
C LEU A 51 -3.79 -20.67 2.99
N LEU A 52 -3.68 -19.34 3.12
CA LEU A 52 -2.82 -18.52 2.25
C LEU A 52 -1.34 -18.89 2.37
N PHE A 53 -0.88 -19.19 3.60
CA PHE A 53 0.47 -19.68 3.86
C PHE A 53 0.70 -21.02 3.15
N ALA A 54 -0.16 -22.02 3.36
CA ALA A 54 -0.06 -23.32 2.73
C ALA A 54 -0.10 -23.22 1.19
N LEU A 55 -1.00 -22.39 0.64
CA LEU A 55 -1.12 -22.18 -0.80
C LEU A 55 0.12 -21.49 -1.40
N TRP A 56 0.71 -20.53 -0.68
CA TRP A 56 1.98 -19.90 -1.05
C TRP A 56 3.11 -20.93 -1.10
N TYR A 57 3.29 -21.74 -0.06
CA TYR A 57 4.35 -22.76 -0.05
C TYR A 57 4.14 -23.86 -1.07
N ALA A 58 2.89 -24.31 -1.26
CA ALA A 58 2.56 -25.26 -2.30
C ALA A 58 2.94 -24.72 -3.69
N ASN A 59 2.64 -23.46 -3.98
CA ASN A 59 3.05 -22.80 -5.22
C ASN A 59 4.57 -22.73 -5.37
N VAL A 60 5.30 -22.31 -4.33
CA VAL A 60 6.77 -22.25 -4.35
C VAL A 60 7.36 -23.62 -4.65
N VAL A 61 6.93 -24.67 -3.95
CA VAL A 61 7.41 -26.04 -4.17
C VAL A 61 7.09 -26.50 -5.60
N LEU A 62 5.88 -26.25 -6.10
CA LEU A 62 5.47 -26.61 -7.46
C LEU A 62 6.36 -25.93 -8.51
N ILE A 63 6.60 -24.63 -8.36
CA ILE A 63 7.49 -23.86 -9.24
C ILE A 63 8.90 -24.46 -9.21
N LEU A 64 9.45 -24.78 -8.03
CA LEU A 64 10.79 -25.37 -7.94
C LEU A 64 10.87 -26.74 -8.61
N VAL A 65 9.85 -27.59 -8.47
CA VAL A 65 9.79 -28.89 -9.16
C VAL A 65 9.77 -28.71 -10.68
N ILE A 66 8.94 -27.79 -11.19
CA ILE A 66 8.89 -27.49 -12.63
C ILE A 66 10.25 -26.95 -13.11
N LEU A 67 10.84 -26.02 -12.37
CA LEU A 67 12.14 -25.45 -12.71
C LEU A 67 13.23 -26.54 -12.75
N PHE A 68 13.20 -27.50 -11.82
CA PHE A 68 14.11 -28.64 -11.80
C PHE A 68 13.95 -29.54 -13.04
N VAL A 69 12.72 -29.93 -13.36
CA VAL A 69 12.43 -30.77 -14.55
C VAL A 69 12.86 -30.04 -15.82
N LEU A 70 12.57 -28.74 -15.92
CA LEU A 70 12.93 -27.92 -17.05
C LEU A 70 14.45 -27.75 -17.16
N ALA A 71 15.14 -27.45 -16.06
CA ALA A 71 16.60 -27.31 -16.03
C ALA A 71 17.28 -28.62 -16.45
N ARG A 72 16.82 -29.77 -15.93
CA ARG A 72 17.31 -31.09 -16.36
C ARG A 72 17.21 -31.25 -17.88
N ASN A 73 16.07 -30.88 -18.45
CA ASN A 73 15.81 -31.05 -19.89
C ASN A 73 16.61 -30.06 -20.74
N LEU A 74 16.72 -28.80 -20.31
CA LEU A 74 17.49 -27.75 -20.98
C LEU A 74 18.97 -28.10 -21.03
N ILE A 75 19.54 -28.51 -19.90
CA ILE A 75 20.97 -28.80 -19.84
C ILE A 75 21.25 -30.06 -20.68
N LYS A 76 20.39 -31.10 -20.66
CA LYS A 76 20.53 -32.29 -21.55
C LYS A 76 20.53 -31.88 -23.02
N LEU A 77 19.57 -31.04 -23.41
CA LEU A 77 19.45 -30.53 -24.78
C LEU A 77 20.66 -29.68 -25.18
N TRP A 78 21.22 -28.88 -24.27
CA TRP A 78 22.39 -28.06 -24.53
C TRP A 78 23.65 -28.90 -24.75
N LEU A 79 23.81 -30.00 -23.99
CA LEU A 79 24.88 -30.98 -24.19
C LEU A 79 24.73 -31.77 -25.50
N GLU A 80 23.51 -32.20 -25.85
CA GLU A 80 23.22 -32.92 -27.10
C GLU A 80 23.28 -32.00 -28.34
N ARG A 81 23.09 -30.68 -28.18
CA ARG A 81 23.26 -29.70 -29.26
C ARG A 81 24.69 -29.65 -29.80
N ARG A 82 25.68 -30.05 -28.99
CA ARG A 82 27.10 -30.06 -29.40
C ARG A 82 27.44 -31.20 -30.36
N THR A 83 26.55 -32.19 -30.55
CA THR A 83 26.78 -33.35 -31.43
C THR A 83 26.12 -33.25 -32.81
N GLY A 84 25.72 -32.04 -33.26
CA GLY A 84 25.44 -31.76 -34.67
C GLY A 84 24.29 -32.59 -35.26
N ALA A 85 23.06 -32.31 -34.84
CA ALA A 85 21.88 -32.95 -35.42
C ALA A 85 21.55 -32.37 -36.81
N LEU A 86 21.72 -33.19 -37.85
CA LEU A 86 21.20 -32.99 -39.21
C LEU A 86 19.67 -32.77 -39.15
N GLY A 87 19.19 -31.63 -39.67
CA GLY A 87 17.76 -31.30 -39.73
C GLY A 87 17.32 -29.97 -39.09
N ALA A 88 18.27 -29.18 -38.55
CA ALA A 88 17.98 -27.94 -37.84
C ALA A 88 17.06 -26.97 -38.60
N ARG A 89 17.21 -26.82 -39.93
CA ARG A 89 16.39 -25.89 -40.74
C ARG A 89 14.92 -26.30 -40.82
N PHE A 90 14.63 -27.60 -40.92
CA PHE A 90 13.25 -28.11 -40.94
C PHE A 90 12.59 -27.96 -39.56
N LYS A 91 13.36 -28.27 -38.51
CA LYS A 91 12.92 -28.11 -37.12
C LYS A 91 12.60 -26.65 -36.77
N THR A 92 13.42 -25.69 -37.21
CA THR A 92 13.16 -24.27 -36.98
C THR A 92 11.90 -23.77 -37.70
N LYS A 93 11.68 -24.19 -38.97
CA LYS A 93 10.47 -23.81 -39.72
C LYS A 93 9.20 -24.36 -39.06
N LEU A 94 9.24 -25.63 -38.63
CA LEU A 94 8.13 -26.27 -37.94
C LEU A 94 7.82 -25.58 -36.60
N VAL A 95 8.85 -25.24 -35.82
CA VAL A 95 8.71 -24.53 -34.54
C VAL A 95 8.15 -23.12 -34.75
N ALA A 96 8.59 -22.39 -35.78
CA ALA A 96 8.06 -21.06 -36.08
C ALA A 96 6.56 -21.09 -36.44
N THR A 97 6.13 -22.08 -37.25
CA THR A 97 4.71 -22.27 -37.56
C THR A 97 3.90 -22.64 -36.31
N TYR A 98 4.42 -23.50 -35.45
CA TYR A 98 3.76 -23.85 -34.18
C TYR A 98 3.62 -22.66 -33.24
N ILE A 99 4.68 -21.86 -33.10
CA ILE A 99 4.65 -20.63 -32.31
C ILE A 99 3.59 -19.69 -32.88
N GLY A 100 3.60 -19.43 -34.20
CA GLY A 100 2.61 -18.57 -34.85
C GLY A 100 1.17 -19.07 -34.65
N LEU A 101 0.93 -20.38 -34.80
CA LEU A 101 -0.40 -20.97 -34.61
C LEU A 101 -0.87 -20.88 -33.15
N SER A 102 0.03 -21.10 -32.19
CA SER A 102 -0.28 -20.98 -30.76
C SER A 102 -0.40 -19.53 -30.28
N LEU A 103 0.20 -18.57 -31.00
CA LEU A 103 0.20 -17.16 -30.62
C LEU A 103 -1.20 -16.55 -30.76
N VAL A 104 -1.97 -16.98 -31.76
CA VAL A 104 -3.35 -16.51 -31.98
C VAL A 104 -4.25 -16.71 -30.75
N PRO A 105 -4.43 -17.94 -30.21
CA PRO A 105 -5.26 -18.14 -29.02
C PRO A 105 -4.67 -17.50 -27.75
N VAL A 106 -3.34 -17.40 -27.63
CA VAL A 106 -2.70 -16.72 -26.49
C VAL A 106 -2.98 -15.23 -26.50
N LEU A 107 -2.86 -14.56 -27.66
CA LEU A 107 -3.18 -13.13 -27.79
C LEU A 107 -4.67 -12.87 -27.57
N ALA A 108 -5.55 -13.74 -28.07
CA ALA A 108 -6.98 -13.64 -27.80
C ALA A 108 -7.27 -13.75 -26.29
N LEU A 109 -6.71 -14.75 -25.62
CA LEU A 109 -6.86 -14.93 -24.17
C LEU A 109 -6.30 -13.73 -23.40
N PHE A 110 -5.13 -13.22 -23.79
CA PHE A 110 -4.54 -12.03 -23.19
C PHE A 110 -5.45 -10.80 -23.33
N PHE A 111 -6.02 -10.58 -24.51
CA PHE A 111 -6.95 -9.48 -24.75
C PHE A 111 -8.19 -9.58 -23.85
N PHE A 112 -8.84 -10.75 -23.84
CA PHE A 112 -10.01 -11.00 -22.97
C PHE A 112 -9.66 -10.87 -21.48
N ALA A 113 -8.56 -11.46 -21.04
CA ALA A 113 -8.10 -11.38 -19.66
C ALA A 113 -7.81 -9.93 -19.25
N SER A 114 -7.20 -9.13 -20.13
CA SER A 114 -6.94 -7.72 -19.89
C SER A 114 -8.24 -6.90 -19.76
N GLN A 115 -9.24 -7.20 -20.59
CA GLN A 115 -10.58 -6.59 -20.48
C GLN A 115 -11.27 -6.97 -19.17
N LEU A 116 -11.23 -8.25 -18.80
CA LEU A 116 -11.78 -8.73 -17.53
C LEU A 116 -11.07 -8.08 -16.34
N LEU A 117 -9.74 -7.97 -16.39
CA LEU A 117 -8.94 -7.38 -15.32
C LEU A 117 -9.27 -5.90 -15.12
N ARG A 118 -9.38 -5.12 -16.21
CA ARG A 118 -9.85 -3.72 -16.14
C ARG A 118 -11.20 -3.62 -15.43
N GLY A 119 -12.20 -4.38 -15.89
CA GLY A 119 -13.51 -4.36 -15.26
C GLY A 119 -13.54 -4.89 -13.82
N ALA A 120 -12.66 -5.84 -13.48
CA ALA A 120 -12.53 -6.34 -12.12
C ALA A 120 -11.92 -5.27 -11.19
N ILE A 121 -10.89 -4.56 -11.64
CA ILE A 121 -10.28 -3.43 -10.93
C ILE A 121 -11.34 -2.35 -10.72
N ASP A 122 -12.04 -1.92 -11.77
CA ASP A 122 -13.05 -0.86 -11.63
C ASP A 122 -14.12 -1.23 -10.61
N ARG A 123 -14.61 -2.48 -10.62
CA ARG A 123 -15.64 -2.93 -9.67
C ARG A 123 -15.13 -3.03 -8.23
N TRP A 124 -13.91 -3.53 -8.03
CA TRP A 124 -13.34 -3.67 -6.68
C TRP A 124 -12.94 -2.33 -6.06
N PHE A 125 -12.46 -1.39 -6.88
CA PHE A 125 -12.01 -0.09 -6.39
C PHE A 125 -13.14 0.94 -6.28
N SER A 126 -14.10 0.99 -7.21
CA SER A 126 -15.16 2.01 -7.18
C SER A 126 -16.09 1.87 -5.97
N ALA A 127 -16.55 0.66 -5.67
CA ALA A 127 -17.47 0.41 -4.55
C ALA A 127 -16.83 0.76 -3.20
N SER A 128 -15.56 0.38 -3.00
CA SER A 128 -14.86 0.66 -1.74
C SER A 128 -14.39 2.11 -1.61
N LEU A 129 -13.99 2.75 -2.72
CA LEU A 129 -13.46 4.11 -2.67
C LEU A 129 -14.58 5.15 -2.44
N ALA A 130 -15.73 4.97 -3.07
CA ALA A 130 -16.87 5.89 -2.90
C ALA A 130 -17.32 5.96 -1.44
N GLU A 131 -17.38 4.82 -0.75
CA GLU A 131 -17.77 4.76 0.65
C GLU A 131 -16.73 5.39 1.59
N VAL A 132 -15.43 5.16 1.34
CA VAL A 132 -14.35 5.78 2.12
C VAL A 132 -14.34 7.31 1.92
N LEU A 133 -14.57 7.78 0.69
CA LEU A 133 -14.67 9.22 0.41
C LEU A 133 -15.89 9.84 1.09
N ALA A 134 -17.05 9.19 1.03
CA ALA A 134 -18.26 9.66 1.70
C ALA A 134 -18.10 9.72 3.23
N GLN A 135 -17.42 8.74 3.83
CA GLN A 135 -17.08 8.76 5.25
C GLN A 135 -16.07 9.87 5.58
N GLY A 136 -15.09 10.12 4.69
CA GLY A 136 -14.15 11.24 4.82
C GLY A 136 -14.85 12.59 4.86
N ASP A 137 -15.78 12.83 3.93
CA ASP A 137 -16.60 14.06 3.89
C ASP A 137 -17.47 14.18 5.14
N ALA A 138 -18.13 13.10 5.57
CA ALA A 138 -18.94 13.11 6.77
C ALA A 138 -18.12 13.44 8.04
N VAL A 139 -16.90 12.92 8.15
CA VAL A 139 -15.97 13.23 9.25
C VAL A 139 -15.51 14.69 9.18
N SER A 140 -15.22 15.20 7.98
CA SER A 140 -14.83 16.60 7.78
C SER A 140 -15.93 17.55 8.25
N HIS A 141 -17.19 17.32 7.83
CA HIS A 141 -18.33 18.13 8.28
C HIS A 141 -18.60 17.98 9.79
N ALA A 142 -18.52 16.77 10.34
CA ALA A 142 -18.68 16.56 11.77
C ALA A 142 -17.60 17.29 12.60
N LEU A 143 -16.36 17.37 12.09
CA LEU A 143 -15.29 18.15 12.70
C LEU A 143 -15.56 19.65 12.61
N GLN A 144 -16.01 20.16 11.46
CA GLN A 144 -16.40 21.56 11.30
C GLN A 144 -17.50 21.95 12.28
N ASP A 145 -18.58 21.18 12.36
CA ASP A 145 -19.70 21.41 13.30
C ASP A 145 -19.22 21.41 14.76
N THR A 146 -18.30 20.49 15.09
CA THR A 146 -17.73 20.40 16.44
C THR A 146 -16.86 21.61 16.77
N ILE A 147 -16.04 22.07 15.81
CA ILE A 147 -15.20 23.27 15.96
C ILE A 147 -16.09 24.51 16.11
N GLU A 148 -17.10 24.68 15.27
CA GLU A 148 -18.02 25.82 15.34
C GLU A 148 -18.75 25.85 16.70
N THR A 149 -19.31 24.72 17.12
CA THR A 149 -20.01 24.63 18.40
C THR A 149 -19.08 24.92 19.59
N ARG A 150 -17.84 24.45 19.55
CA ARG A 150 -16.84 24.75 20.59
C ARG A 150 -16.49 26.23 20.60
N ASN A 151 -16.14 26.79 19.44
CA ASN A 151 -15.81 28.19 19.28
C ASN A 151 -16.95 29.09 19.77
N TRP A 152 -18.21 28.73 19.49
CA TRP A 152 -19.35 29.52 19.96
C TRP A 152 -19.51 29.45 21.48
N ARG A 153 -19.36 28.27 22.08
CA ARG A 153 -19.45 28.11 23.53
C ARG A 153 -18.32 28.85 24.26
N ASP A 154 -17.13 28.83 23.69
CA ASP A 154 -15.96 29.51 24.23
C ASP A 154 -16.09 31.03 24.09
N ALA A 155 -16.53 31.52 22.92
CA ALA A 155 -16.80 32.94 22.71
C ALA A 155 -17.92 33.45 23.63
N ALA A 156 -19.00 32.69 23.82
CA ALA A 156 -20.08 33.06 24.75
C ALA A 156 -19.59 33.13 26.20
N ARG A 157 -18.72 32.20 26.62
CA ARG A 157 -18.10 32.24 27.96
C ARG A 157 -17.22 33.48 28.13
N LEU A 158 -16.36 33.78 27.15
CA LEU A 158 -15.51 34.96 27.18
C LEU A 158 -16.33 36.25 27.17
N ALA A 159 -17.42 36.32 26.41
CA ALA A 159 -18.32 37.46 26.38
C ALA A 159 -18.99 37.70 27.75
N LEU A 160 -19.47 36.65 28.41
CA LEU A 160 -20.06 36.74 29.75
C LEU A 160 -19.07 37.21 30.82
N GLU A 161 -17.80 36.77 30.73
CA GLU A 161 -16.76 37.20 31.67
C GLU A 161 -16.33 38.65 31.47
N LEU A 162 -16.44 39.16 30.25
CA LEU A 162 -16.13 40.55 29.89
C LEU A 162 -17.34 41.48 30.10
N GLN A 163 -18.57 40.96 30.14
CA GLN A 163 -19.77 41.72 30.50
C GLN A 163 -19.67 42.23 31.93
N GLY A 164 -19.55 43.55 32.08
CA GLY A 164 -19.45 44.23 33.37
C GLY A 164 -18.21 45.11 33.53
N HIS A 165 -17.28 45.09 32.57
CA HIS A 165 -16.17 46.04 32.51
C HIS A 165 -16.51 47.16 31.52
N ASP A 166 -16.33 48.42 31.92
CA ASP A 166 -16.49 49.56 31.01
C ASP A 166 -15.33 49.58 30.01
N LEU A 167 -15.60 49.13 28.79
CA LEU A 167 -14.63 49.05 27.70
C LEU A 167 -14.20 50.44 27.18
N ALA A 168 -14.78 51.53 27.69
CA ALA A 168 -14.32 52.89 27.43
C ALA A 168 -13.10 53.29 28.27
N ASP A 169 -12.87 52.65 29.42
CA ASP A 169 -11.72 52.94 30.31
C ASP A 169 -10.43 52.29 29.76
N PRO A 170 -9.34 53.06 29.53
CA PRO A 170 -8.05 52.52 29.10
C PRO A 170 -7.49 51.41 30.01
N SER A 171 -7.78 51.45 31.32
CA SER A 171 -7.34 50.45 32.28
C SER A 171 -8.10 49.12 32.13
N ALA A 172 -9.41 49.19 31.85
CA ALA A 172 -10.28 48.06 31.58
C ALA A 172 -9.95 47.40 30.23
N ARG A 173 -9.60 48.18 29.20
CA ARG A 173 -9.09 47.66 27.92
C ARG A 173 -7.82 46.83 28.08
N ALA A 174 -6.86 47.31 28.88
CA ALA A 174 -5.63 46.56 29.14
C ALA A 174 -5.89 45.26 29.94
N ALA A 175 -6.90 45.24 30.81
CA ALA A 175 -7.33 44.03 31.50
C ALA A 175 -8.01 43.02 30.56
N ALA A 176 -8.90 43.50 29.68
CA ALA A 176 -9.55 42.71 28.64
C ALA A 176 -8.53 42.08 27.69
N ALA A 177 -7.54 42.83 27.22
CA ALA A 177 -6.43 42.36 26.39
C ALA A 177 -5.73 41.11 26.98
N ARG A 178 -5.37 41.20 28.27
CA ARG A 178 -4.68 40.12 28.99
C ARG A 178 -5.59 38.90 29.20
N ARG A 179 -6.89 39.12 29.37
CA ARG A 179 -7.88 38.04 29.51
C ARG A 179 -8.11 37.34 28.17
N LEU A 180 -8.21 38.09 27.07
CA LEU A 180 -8.31 37.56 25.71
C LEU A 180 -7.07 36.75 25.33
N GLY A 181 -5.88 37.21 25.70
CA GLY A 181 -4.64 36.46 25.50
C GLY A 181 -4.62 35.11 26.22
N ARG A 182 -5.03 35.08 27.49
CA ARG A 182 -5.20 33.83 28.24
C ARG A 182 -6.33 32.95 27.68
N GLY A 183 -7.45 33.55 27.32
CA GLY A 183 -8.60 32.86 26.75
C GLY A 183 -8.24 32.15 25.44
N ARG A 184 -7.43 32.79 24.59
CA ARG A 184 -6.90 32.20 23.36
C ARG A 184 -6.00 30.99 23.61
N GLU A 185 -5.11 31.07 24.60
CA GLU A 185 -4.25 29.94 24.99
C GLU A 185 -5.03 28.79 25.62
N GLU A 186 -6.09 29.11 26.39
CA GLU A 186 -6.98 28.14 27.03
C GLU A 186 -7.85 27.39 26.00
N THR A 187 -8.32 28.06 24.95
CA THR A 187 -9.19 27.48 23.91
C THR A 187 -8.41 26.91 22.73
N GLY A 188 -7.13 27.31 22.57
CA GLY A 188 -6.32 26.94 21.41
C GLY A 188 -6.76 27.62 20.12
N ALA A 189 -7.47 28.74 20.21
CA ALA A 189 -7.96 29.48 19.06
C ALA A 189 -6.83 30.23 18.32
N ASP A 190 -6.90 30.26 16.99
CA ASP A 190 -5.94 30.99 16.15
C ASP A 190 -6.10 32.51 16.24
N LEU A 191 -7.32 32.98 16.54
CA LEU A 191 -7.68 34.38 16.67
C LEU A 191 -8.81 34.53 17.70
N VAL A 192 -8.68 35.52 18.59
CA VAL A 192 -9.81 36.00 19.41
C VAL A 192 -9.88 37.52 19.25
N ALA A 193 -11.05 38.03 18.85
CA ALA A 193 -11.29 39.45 18.64
C ALA A 193 -12.48 39.92 19.51
N LEU A 194 -12.36 41.14 20.02
CA LEU A 194 -13.35 41.84 20.81
C LEU A 194 -13.88 43.03 20.01
N PHE A 195 -15.19 43.10 19.92
CA PHE A 195 -15.94 44.17 19.25
C PHE A 195 -16.94 44.76 20.23
N ASP A 196 -17.15 46.06 20.14
CA ASP A 196 -18.21 46.80 20.84
C ASP A 196 -19.21 47.29 19.79
N GLY A 197 -20.29 46.55 19.58
CA GLY A 197 -21.13 46.72 18.40
C GLY A 197 -20.38 46.39 17.12
N ASP A 198 -20.29 47.35 16.20
CA ASP A 198 -19.51 47.24 14.95
C ASP A 198 -18.07 47.77 15.11
N ASP A 199 -17.74 48.38 16.25
CA ASP A 199 -16.41 48.96 16.48
C ASP A 199 -15.42 47.89 16.96
N PHE A 200 -14.34 47.73 16.21
CA PHE A 200 -13.23 46.87 16.60
C PHE A 200 -12.51 47.47 17.82
N VAL A 201 -12.47 46.71 18.91
CA VAL A 201 -11.76 47.13 20.13
C VAL A 201 -10.35 46.57 20.14
N GLN A 202 -10.23 45.24 20.04
CA GLN A 202 -8.92 44.57 20.14
C GLN A 202 -8.96 43.13 19.63
N ALA A 203 -7.85 42.63 19.10
CA ALA A 203 -7.67 41.21 18.80
C ALA A 203 -6.33 40.67 19.32
N VAL A 204 -6.31 39.36 19.55
CA VAL A 204 -5.11 38.58 19.86
C VAL A 204 -5.02 37.43 18.87
N LEU A 205 -3.92 37.37 18.13
CA LEU A 205 -3.64 36.37 17.10
C LEU A 205 -2.56 35.38 17.58
N ASP A 206 -2.66 34.13 17.16
CA ASP A 206 -1.49 33.24 17.19
C ASP A 206 -0.49 33.63 16.09
N PRO A 207 0.78 33.93 16.42
CA PRO A 207 1.81 34.23 15.43
C PRO A 207 2.08 33.07 14.45
N ARG A 208 1.65 31.85 14.78
CA ARG A 208 1.87 30.64 13.98
C ARG A 208 0.67 30.25 13.11
N SER A 209 -0.47 30.93 13.24
CA SER A 209 -1.69 30.62 12.47
C SER A 209 -1.58 30.97 10.99
N GLY A 210 -0.64 31.85 10.61
CA GLY A 210 -0.49 32.30 9.22
C GLY A 210 -1.61 33.23 8.74
N ILE A 211 -2.51 33.66 9.62
CA ILE A 211 -3.57 34.63 9.33
C ILE A 211 -2.91 36.01 9.18
N ALA A 212 -2.89 36.54 7.96
CA ALA A 212 -2.23 37.82 7.64
C ALA A 212 -3.11 39.04 7.98
N ASP A 213 -4.44 38.88 7.90
CA ASP A 213 -5.41 39.96 8.11
C ASP A 213 -6.53 39.53 9.07
N LEU A 214 -7.03 40.48 9.86
CA LEU A 214 -8.21 40.26 10.69
C LEU A 214 -9.44 40.05 9.80
N PRO A 215 -10.27 39.01 10.04
CA PRO A 215 -11.48 38.80 9.28
C PRO A 215 -12.43 39.99 9.44
N GLU A 216 -12.91 40.53 8.32
CA GLU A 216 -13.95 41.57 8.31
C GLU A 216 -15.29 40.97 8.77
N LEU A 217 -15.94 41.66 9.72
CA LEU A 217 -17.29 41.28 10.17
C LEU A 217 -18.25 41.25 8.98
N GLY A 218 -18.88 40.09 8.74
CA GLY A 218 -19.89 39.90 7.68
C GLY A 218 -19.39 39.21 6.41
N ARG A 219 -18.10 38.85 6.29
CA ARG A 219 -17.63 38.00 5.20
C ARG A 219 -17.87 36.53 5.55
N ALA A 220 -18.73 35.85 4.77
CA ALA A 220 -18.86 34.39 4.88
C ALA A 220 -17.50 33.74 4.63
N LEU A 221 -17.06 32.89 5.56
CA LEU A 221 -15.83 32.11 5.38
C LEU A 221 -16.04 31.16 4.17
N PRO A 222 -15.07 31.10 3.23
CA PRO A 222 -15.18 30.30 2.02
C PRO A 222 -15.14 28.80 2.28
#